data_AF-A0A3A6Q505-F1
#
_entry.id   AF-A0A3A6Q505-F1
#
_cell.length_a   1.000
_cell.length_b   1.000
_cell.length_c   1.000
_cell.angle_alpha   90.00
_cell.angle_beta   90.00
_cell.angle_gamma   90.00
#
_symmetry.space_group_name_H-M   'P 1'
#
loop_
_entity.id
_entity.type
_entity.pdbx_description
1 polymer ?
#
loop_
_entity_poly.entity_id
_entity_poly.type
_entity_poly.pdbx_seq_one_letter_code
_entity_poly.pdbx_strand_id
1 'polypeptide(L)'
;MGREEERARHAEAESELLSIHLMGDVREDAKVLGLSLKDMAWIMGTTVLVGLVPFLMPIAFWYKFIWLGLVFLLSFVGRMLKWPYRRKRLYHDKRYQPSHGTGETMGDLLGMKEDGWFYSNKDGSIVQILYAVKAPPWGTSKLGQKKQRIAAFSSFIRACIKENFIADLFVEQIPDFQHDIWDSKRLTVSDSEGIEQLKFARIAMWSQLARTGKAQRTVYVLRLTINSFHVTGRERDDEPQDLNKNELKRYRFVSELREKQSRVLSHLEQSGHSYSLLSGFVIPELIGRWWDRKSWERWADIQGGWELEGHAETVESDSHITDPEAELESSEDVEKKKKVRASGRILAVIGSLLRSAISKFKQLRLVTGRKSNKKEDADTAAEDTLLEGNGEITIAADTEQPAFDLGRITLLTSPMPSGKTFLAVNVGVVKSSHELPIHIVDLSPDQGCKTALNPLPISSANAHWQAYVSRHAPGLTLWLPSLDNLPGTKEVVSFIEELAVNAPVIVDMPWSYPDRINLMKLGEAVAVVDSDYHHWLQWEKSSRVWEGSVWLNQVDKDMDKAMRSLIKENGWIPNKIHAFPYLSDARRWLFQGLPPTADMTMREMFIGGEMHARSVSTIN
;
A
#
# COMPACT_ATOMS: atom_id res chain seq x y z
N MET A 1 -18.67 9.29 34.33
CA MET A 1 -18.33 9.86 33.00
C MET A 1 -17.23 9.00 32.43
N GLY A 2 -17.54 8.28 31.35
CA GLY A 2 -16.73 7.15 30.89
C GLY A 2 -15.65 7.53 29.89
N ARG A 3 -14.64 6.65 29.74
CA ARG A 3 -13.61 6.72 28.67
C ARG A 3 -14.21 6.80 27.27
N GLU A 4 -15.46 6.39 27.08
CA GLU A 4 -16.19 6.50 25.83
C GLU A 4 -16.62 7.93 25.50
N GLU A 5 -17.10 8.71 26.48
CA GLU A 5 -17.35 10.15 26.29
C GLU A 5 -16.05 10.89 25.98
N GLU A 6 -14.95 10.52 26.63
CA GLU A 6 -13.64 11.12 26.40
C GLU A 6 -13.10 10.78 24.99
N ARG A 7 -13.28 9.54 24.54
CA ARG A 7 -12.99 9.11 23.15
C ARG A 7 -13.89 9.81 22.13
N ALA A 8 -15.18 9.97 22.41
CA ALA A 8 -16.12 10.67 21.55
C ALA A 8 -15.72 12.15 21.40
N ARG A 9 -15.49 12.85 22.52
CA ARG A 9 -14.99 14.25 22.51
C ARG A 9 -13.63 14.39 21.82
N HIS A 10 -12.74 13.39 21.92
CA HIS A 10 -11.49 13.38 21.17
C HIS A 10 -11.68 13.19 19.66
N ALA A 11 -12.60 12.32 19.24
CA ALA A 11 -12.94 12.12 17.84
C ALA A 11 -13.64 13.34 17.24
N GLU A 12 -14.56 13.96 17.99
CA GLU A 12 -15.19 15.24 17.65
C GLU A 12 -14.14 16.33 17.48
N ALA A 13 -13.27 16.56 18.48
CA ALA A 13 -12.20 17.57 18.39
C ALA A 13 -11.17 17.29 17.28
N GLU A 14 -10.93 16.04 16.90
CA GLU A 14 -10.11 15.70 15.74
C GLU A 14 -10.84 15.98 14.41
N SER A 15 -12.12 15.61 14.30
CA SER A 15 -12.93 15.94 13.13
C SER A 15 -13.13 17.44 12.97
N GLU A 16 -13.23 18.20 14.08
CA GLU A 16 -13.28 19.66 14.10
C GLU A 16 -11.94 20.27 13.64
N LEU A 17 -10.81 19.69 14.02
CA LEU A 17 -9.49 20.17 13.55
C LEU A 17 -9.30 20.00 12.05
N LEU A 18 -9.73 18.86 11.52
CA LEU A 18 -9.73 18.59 10.08
C LEU A 18 -10.74 19.49 9.37
N SER A 19 -11.95 19.65 9.93
CA SER A 19 -13.01 20.48 9.34
C SER A 19 -12.63 21.96 9.35
N ILE A 20 -12.04 22.52 10.42
CA ILE A 20 -11.58 23.93 10.46
C ILE A 20 -10.56 24.22 9.35
N HIS A 21 -9.65 23.29 9.07
CA HIS A 21 -8.65 23.47 8.01
C HIS A 21 -9.22 23.25 6.60
N LEU A 22 -10.25 22.41 6.45
CA LEU A 22 -11.09 22.35 5.25
C LEU A 22 -11.99 23.61 5.10
N MET A 23 -12.46 24.19 6.21
CA MET A 23 -13.37 25.36 6.23
C MET A 23 -12.68 26.68 5.91
N GLY A 24 -11.35 26.73 5.93
CA GLY A 24 -10.59 27.81 5.29
C GLY A 24 -10.96 28.01 3.81
N ASP A 25 -11.45 26.95 3.15
CA ASP A 25 -11.85 26.93 1.74
C ASP A 25 -13.38 27.01 1.52
N VAL A 26 -14.20 26.98 2.58
CA VAL A 26 -15.68 26.94 2.46
C VAL A 26 -16.28 28.23 1.87
N ARG A 27 -15.51 29.34 1.80
CA ARG A 27 -15.91 30.53 1.05
C ARG A 27 -15.88 30.33 -0.47
N GLU A 28 -15.10 29.38 -1.01
CA GLU A 28 -15.16 28.99 -2.43
C GLU A 28 -16.21 27.88 -2.68
N ASP A 29 -16.65 27.17 -1.65
CA ASP A 29 -17.43 25.92 -1.76
C ASP A 29 -18.97 26.05 -1.64
N ALA A 30 -19.48 27.27 -1.52
CA ALA A 30 -20.91 27.58 -1.67
C ALA A 30 -21.38 27.36 -3.13
N LYS A 31 -21.67 26.08 -3.46
CA LYS A 31 -22.03 25.62 -4.81
C LYS A 31 -23.54 25.53 -4.99
N VAL A 32 -24.15 26.55 -5.60
CA VAL A 32 -25.55 26.43 -6.08
C VAL A 32 -25.52 25.75 -7.45
N LEU A 33 -26.25 24.63 -7.59
CA LEU A 33 -26.26 23.79 -8.81
C LEU A 33 -24.86 23.35 -9.29
N GLY A 34 -23.91 23.19 -8.37
CA GLY A 34 -22.53 22.79 -8.66
C GLY A 34 -21.60 23.89 -9.17
N LEU A 35 -22.06 25.15 -9.21
CA LEU A 35 -21.28 26.34 -9.61
C LEU A 35 -20.92 27.17 -8.38
N SER A 36 -19.66 27.61 -8.28
CA SER A 36 -19.25 28.55 -7.22
C SER A 36 -19.84 29.96 -7.44
N LEU A 37 -19.90 30.78 -6.39
CA LEU A 37 -20.24 32.21 -6.50
C LEU A 37 -19.37 32.95 -7.55
N LYS A 38 -18.09 32.57 -7.65
CA LYS A 38 -17.11 33.08 -8.61
C LYS A 38 -17.44 32.65 -10.05
N ASP A 39 -17.94 31.43 -10.24
CA ASP A 39 -18.46 30.96 -11.53
C ASP A 39 -19.75 31.69 -11.93
N MET A 40 -20.68 31.92 -10.99
CA MET A 40 -21.90 32.69 -11.25
C MET A 40 -21.61 34.14 -11.61
N ALA A 41 -20.75 34.83 -10.84
CA ALA A 41 -20.28 36.18 -11.17
C ALA A 41 -19.61 36.23 -12.55
N TRP A 42 -18.83 35.21 -12.91
CA TRP A 42 -18.23 35.09 -14.24
C TRP A 42 -19.27 34.87 -15.34
N ILE A 43 -20.23 33.96 -15.15
CA ILE A 43 -21.30 33.68 -16.13
C ILE A 43 -22.14 34.95 -16.37
N MET A 44 -22.50 35.69 -15.31
CA MET A 44 -23.18 36.97 -15.43
C MET A 44 -22.31 37.98 -16.19
N GLY A 45 -21.04 38.14 -15.79
CA GLY A 45 -20.10 39.06 -16.45
C GLY A 45 -19.91 38.77 -17.95
N THR A 46 -19.71 37.51 -18.34
CA THR A 46 -19.58 37.14 -19.76
C THR A 46 -20.89 37.25 -20.52
N THR A 47 -22.03 36.95 -19.89
CA THR A 47 -23.36 37.10 -20.51
C THR A 47 -23.68 38.57 -20.76
N VAL A 48 -23.32 39.47 -19.84
CA VAL A 48 -23.46 40.92 -20.06
C VAL A 48 -22.50 41.40 -21.15
N LEU A 49 -21.19 41.13 -21.03
CA LEU A 49 -20.18 41.62 -21.99
C LEU A 49 -20.40 41.11 -23.43
N VAL A 50 -20.68 39.82 -23.61
CA VAL A 50 -20.82 39.20 -24.94
C VAL A 50 -22.28 39.24 -25.43
N GLY A 51 -23.25 39.22 -24.52
CA GLY A 51 -24.68 39.31 -24.84
C GLY A 51 -25.14 40.71 -25.23
N LEU A 52 -24.47 41.78 -24.76
CA LEU A 52 -24.75 43.15 -25.19
C LEU A 52 -24.21 43.51 -26.58
N VAL A 53 -23.28 42.74 -27.16
CA VAL A 53 -22.68 43.05 -28.46
C VAL A 53 -23.73 43.22 -29.58
N PRO A 54 -24.75 42.35 -29.72
CA PRO A 54 -25.81 42.56 -30.72
C PRO A 54 -26.80 43.68 -30.37
N PHE A 55 -26.84 44.17 -29.13
CA PHE A 55 -27.68 45.33 -28.80
C PHE A 55 -27.19 46.60 -29.49
N LEU A 56 -25.87 46.71 -29.70
CA LEU A 56 -25.23 47.77 -30.49
C LEU A 56 -25.49 47.66 -32.01
N MET A 57 -26.03 46.54 -32.50
CA MET A 57 -26.30 46.33 -33.92
C MET A 57 -27.80 46.54 -34.26
N PRO A 58 -28.14 47.04 -35.47
CA PRO A 58 -29.52 47.29 -35.92
C PRO A 58 -30.23 45.99 -36.37
N ILE A 59 -30.19 44.96 -35.51
CA ILE A 59 -30.81 43.65 -35.74
C ILE A 59 -32.20 43.63 -35.06
N ALA A 60 -33.15 42.88 -35.60
CA ALA A 60 -34.46 42.72 -34.99
C ALA A 60 -34.39 42.15 -33.56
N PHE A 61 -35.26 42.67 -32.68
CA PHE A 61 -35.26 42.45 -31.23
C PHE A 61 -35.16 40.97 -30.81
N TRP A 62 -35.92 40.09 -31.46
CA TRP A 62 -35.95 38.66 -31.15
C TRP A 62 -34.58 37.97 -31.26
N TYR A 63 -33.75 38.32 -32.25
CA TYR A 63 -32.41 37.76 -32.39
C TYR A 63 -31.48 38.18 -31.23
N LYS A 64 -31.69 39.38 -30.66
CA LYS A 64 -30.91 39.87 -29.50
C LYS A 64 -31.20 39.03 -28.26
N PHE A 65 -32.46 38.67 -28.04
CA PHE A 65 -32.88 37.77 -26.95
C PHE A 65 -32.39 36.34 -27.13
N ILE A 66 -32.52 35.78 -28.35
CA ILE A 66 -32.02 34.44 -28.67
C ILE A 66 -30.50 34.39 -28.45
N TRP A 67 -29.75 35.41 -28.89
CA TRP A 67 -28.31 35.50 -28.65
C TRP A 67 -27.95 35.54 -27.16
N LEU A 68 -28.61 36.41 -26.38
CA LEU A 68 -28.32 36.55 -24.95
C LEU A 68 -28.60 35.25 -24.18
N GLY A 69 -29.71 34.57 -24.49
CA GLY A 69 -30.00 33.24 -23.94
C GLY A 69 -28.99 32.17 -24.34
N LEU A 70 -28.52 32.19 -25.60
CA LEU A 70 -27.53 31.24 -26.12
C LEU A 70 -26.14 31.46 -25.50
N VAL A 71 -25.71 32.72 -25.31
CA VAL A 71 -24.47 33.07 -24.61
C VAL A 71 -24.54 32.65 -23.14
N PHE A 72 -25.67 32.88 -22.47
CA PHE A 72 -25.89 32.43 -21.10
C PHE A 72 -25.79 30.90 -20.99
N LEU A 73 -26.53 30.18 -21.83
CA LEU A 73 -26.57 28.71 -21.82
C LEU A 73 -25.20 28.09 -22.11
N LEU A 74 -24.46 28.60 -23.09
CA LEU A 74 -23.10 28.14 -23.40
C LEU A 74 -22.10 28.45 -22.26
N SER A 75 -22.23 29.61 -21.62
CA SER A 75 -21.39 29.99 -20.47
C SER A 75 -21.67 29.09 -19.26
N PHE A 76 -22.95 28.82 -18.98
CA PHE A 76 -23.42 27.95 -17.91
C PHE A 76 -22.96 26.50 -18.13
N VAL A 77 -23.30 25.89 -19.27
CA VAL A 77 -22.90 24.50 -19.62
C VAL A 77 -21.38 24.35 -19.68
N GLY A 78 -20.67 25.34 -20.25
CA GLY A 78 -19.22 25.33 -20.32
C GLY A 78 -18.54 25.37 -18.94
N ARG A 79 -19.11 26.10 -17.97
CA ARG A 79 -18.63 26.12 -16.58
C ARG A 79 -19.01 24.84 -15.83
N MET A 80 -20.23 24.34 -15.99
CA MET A 80 -20.70 23.08 -15.38
C MET A 80 -19.85 21.89 -15.82
N LEU A 81 -19.54 21.78 -17.12
CA LEU A 81 -18.62 20.77 -17.69
C LEU A 81 -17.14 21.07 -17.44
N LYS A 82 -16.82 22.14 -16.70
CA LYS A 82 -15.48 22.64 -16.38
C LYS A 82 -14.60 22.82 -17.62
N TRP A 83 -15.16 23.15 -18.79
CA TRP A 83 -14.44 23.31 -20.05
C TRP A 83 -13.27 24.31 -19.99
N PRO A 84 -13.38 25.51 -19.35
CA PRO A 84 -12.24 26.41 -19.23
C PRO A 84 -11.09 25.79 -18.42
N TYR A 85 -11.40 25.06 -17.35
CA TYR A 85 -10.41 24.36 -16.52
C TYR A 85 -9.79 23.17 -17.27
N ARG A 86 -10.61 22.30 -17.87
CA ARG A 86 -10.15 21.17 -18.69
C ARG A 86 -9.31 21.65 -19.87
N ARG A 87 -9.67 22.77 -20.51
CA ARG A 87 -8.87 23.38 -21.59
C ARG A 87 -7.59 24.00 -21.06
N LYS A 88 -7.61 24.73 -19.93
CA LYS A 88 -6.38 25.27 -19.31
C LYS A 88 -5.42 24.15 -18.93
N ARG A 89 -5.93 23.07 -18.31
CA ARG A 89 -5.18 21.86 -17.98
C ARG A 89 -4.61 21.21 -19.24
N LEU A 90 -5.44 20.90 -20.25
CA LEU A 90 -4.97 20.28 -21.50
C LEU A 90 -3.99 21.16 -22.31
N TYR A 91 -4.06 22.49 -22.20
CA TYR A 91 -3.04 23.41 -22.73
C TYR A 91 -1.78 23.46 -21.86
N HIS A 92 -1.89 23.27 -20.55
CA HIS A 92 -0.74 23.19 -19.65
C HIS A 92 0.01 21.87 -19.86
N ASP A 93 -0.72 20.75 -19.83
CA ASP A 93 -0.24 19.40 -20.11
C ASP A 93 0.51 19.38 -21.45
N LYS A 94 -0.12 19.85 -22.55
CA LYS A 94 0.51 19.92 -23.88
C LYS A 94 1.69 20.89 -24.04
N ARG A 95 1.95 21.78 -23.08
CA ARG A 95 2.96 22.85 -23.20
C ARG A 95 4.07 22.77 -22.14
N TYR A 96 3.84 22.01 -21.07
CA TYR A 96 4.76 21.87 -19.93
C TYR A 96 5.03 20.42 -19.54
N GLN A 97 4.34 19.41 -20.10
CA GLN A 97 4.85 18.04 -20.05
C GLN A 97 5.85 17.84 -21.20
N PRO A 98 7.11 17.48 -20.92
CA PRO A 98 7.98 16.90 -21.94
C PRO A 98 7.43 15.54 -22.38
N SER A 99 7.86 15.06 -23.54
CA SER A 99 7.52 13.73 -24.04
C SER A 99 8.07 12.66 -23.10
N HIS A 100 7.19 11.84 -22.51
CA HIS A 100 7.57 10.65 -21.75
C HIS A 100 8.50 9.76 -22.59
N GLY A 101 9.69 9.45 -22.06
CA GLY A 101 10.64 8.52 -22.65
C GLY A 101 10.29 7.06 -22.36
N THR A 102 11.20 6.16 -22.72
CA THR A 102 11.04 4.71 -22.65
C THR A 102 10.96 4.14 -21.23
N GLY A 103 11.33 4.92 -20.21
CA GLY A 103 11.28 4.52 -18.80
C GLY A 103 12.50 3.77 -18.29
N GLU A 104 13.55 3.64 -19.10
CA GLU A 104 14.81 2.97 -18.73
C GLU A 104 15.61 3.74 -17.67
N THR A 105 15.53 5.09 -17.68
CA THR A 105 16.02 5.95 -16.61
C THR A 105 14.93 6.89 -16.09
N MET A 106 15.07 7.37 -14.85
CA MET A 106 14.15 8.36 -14.28
C MET A 106 14.18 9.69 -15.06
N GLY A 107 15.33 10.05 -15.62
CA GLY A 107 15.44 11.20 -16.54
C GLY A 107 14.58 11.01 -17.79
N ASP A 108 14.65 9.84 -18.43
CA ASP A 108 13.85 9.54 -19.62
C ASP A 108 12.35 9.48 -19.30
N LEU A 109 11.96 8.87 -18.19
CA LEU A 109 10.56 8.84 -17.72
C LEU A 109 9.99 10.26 -17.55
N LEU A 110 10.79 11.16 -16.98
CA LEU A 110 10.48 12.58 -16.82
C LEU A 110 10.67 13.41 -18.08
N GLY A 111 11.27 12.87 -19.16
CA GLY A 111 11.66 13.62 -20.36
C GLY A 111 12.69 14.73 -20.10
N MET A 112 13.53 14.58 -19.06
CA MET A 112 14.49 15.57 -18.57
C MET A 112 15.91 14.99 -18.48
N LYS A 113 16.92 15.86 -18.56
CA LYS A 113 18.32 15.51 -18.35
C LYS A 113 18.66 15.56 -16.85
N GLU A 114 19.48 14.64 -16.39
CA GLU A 114 20.05 14.69 -15.04
C GLU A 114 21.18 15.74 -14.99
N ASP A 115 21.17 16.60 -13.95
CA ASP A 115 22.11 17.71 -13.77
C ASP A 115 22.56 17.75 -12.30
N GLY A 116 23.35 16.74 -11.90
CA GLY A 116 23.65 16.49 -10.50
C GLY A 116 22.38 16.10 -9.75
N TRP A 117 22.17 16.65 -8.55
CA TRP A 117 21.10 16.29 -7.60
C TRP A 117 19.66 16.68 -8.01
N PHE A 118 19.45 17.09 -9.27
CA PHE A 118 18.15 17.49 -9.81
C PHE A 118 18.06 17.18 -11.32
N TYR A 119 16.85 17.20 -11.86
CA TYR A 119 16.58 17.06 -13.29
C TYR A 119 16.30 18.42 -13.92
N SER A 120 16.81 18.66 -15.13
CA SER A 120 16.59 19.85 -15.92
C SER A 120 15.99 19.51 -17.30
N ASN A 121 15.08 20.35 -17.80
CA ASN A 121 14.62 20.21 -19.19
C ASN A 121 15.80 20.46 -20.17
N LYS A 122 15.69 19.98 -21.43
CA LYS A 122 16.72 20.14 -22.47
C LYS A 122 17.19 21.59 -22.67
N ASP A 123 16.30 22.56 -22.44
CA ASP A 123 16.57 24.00 -22.54
C ASP A 123 17.04 24.66 -21.22
N GLY A 124 17.23 23.89 -20.13
CA GLY A 124 17.56 24.38 -18.79
C GLY A 124 16.46 25.23 -18.11
N SER A 125 15.30 25.38 -18.74
CA SER A 125 14.24 26.31 -18.32
C SER A 125 13.44 25.86 -17.10
N ILE A 126 13.33 24.55 -16.87
CA ILE A 126 12.58 23.98 -15.75
C ILE A 126 13.50 23.00 -15.02
N VAL A 127 13.50 23.09 -13.69
CA VAL A 127 14.20 22.17 -12.79
C VAL A 127 13.19 21.41 -11.93
N GLN A 128 13.41 20.11 -11.77
CA GLN A 128 12.64 19.20 -10.92
C GLN A 128 13.54 18.48 -9.93
N ILE A 129 13.10 18.40 -8.68
CA ILE A 129 13.78 17.71 -7.59
C ILE A 129 12.81 16.69 -7.00
N LEU A 130 13.27 15.45 -6.81
CA LEU A 130 12.43 14.35 -6.30
C LEU A 130 12.86 13.96 -4.89
N TYR A 131 11.86 13.72 -4.03
CA TYR A 131 12.05 13.24 -2.66
C TYR A 131 11.12 12.06 -2.36
N ALA A 132 11.63 11.03 -1.70
CA ALA A 132 10.78 10.11 -0.97
C ALA A 132 10.42 10.75 0.38
N VAL A 133 9.14 10.71 0.74
CA VAL A 133 8.62 11.29 1.98
C VAL A 133 8.00 10.20 2.84
N LYS A 134 8.43 10.12 4.09
CA LYS A 134 7.87 9.23 5.11
C LYS A 134 7.09 10.06 6.11
N ALA A 135 5.77 9.90 6.06
CA ALA A 135 4.84 10.58 6.96
C ALA A 135 4.91 10.00 8.38
N PRO A 136 4.81 10.84 9.43
CA PRO A 136 4.75 10.37 10.80
C PRO A 136 3.38 9.72 11.08
N PRO A 137 3.29 8.76 12.01
CA PRO A 137 2.03 8.07 12.29
C PRO A 137 0.97 9.06 12.77
N TRP A 138 -0.16 9.13 12.06
CA TRP A 138 -1.26 10.05 12.38
C TRP A 138 -2.13 9.50 13.51
N GLY A 139 -2.65 8.28 13.36
CA GLY A 139 -3.65 7.69 14.27
C GLY A 139 -3.23 7.68 15.74
N THR A 140 -1.95 7.37 16.02
CA THR A 140 -1.40 7.29 17.38
C THR A 140 -0.88 8.62 17.95
N SER A 141 -0.90 9.71 17.17
CA SER A 141 -0.38 11.01 17.62
C SER A 141 -1.35 11.77 18.52
N LYS A 142 -0.82 12.53 19.48
CA LYS A 142 -1.63 13.35 20.39
C LYS A 142 -2.26 14.53 19.64
N LEU A 143 -3.45 14.96 20.05
CA LEU A 143 -4.19 16.04 19.38
C LEU A 143 -3.38 17.35 19.24
N GLY A 144 -2.57 17.72 20.24
CA GLY A 144 -1.65 18.85 20.14
C GLY A 144 -0.58 18.70 19.05
N GLN A 145 -0.03 17.48 18.88
CA GLN A 145 0.89 17.16 17.77
C GLN A 145 0.15 17.26 16.43
N LYS A 146 -1.09 16.75 16.33
CA LYS A 146 -1.92 16.89 15.12
C LYS A 146 -2.09 18.36 14.72
N LYS A 147 -2.42 19.26 15.67
CA LYS A 147 -2.48 20.72 15.40
C LYS A 147 -1.15 21.27 14.87
N GLN A 148 -0.04 20.96 15.53
CA GLN A 148 1.29 21.44 15.14
C GLN A 148 1.69 20.96 13.73
N ARG A 149 1.45 19.68 13.41
CA ARG A 149 1.74 19.09 12.09
C ARG A 149 0.95 19.78 10.97
N ILE A 150 -0.35 20.03 11.16
CA ILE A 150 -1.17 20.76 10.17
C ILE A 150 -0.66 22.19 9.99
N ALA A 151 -0.35 22.90 11.07
CA ALA A 151 0.17 24.27 11.01
C ALA A 151 1.53 24.35 10.27
N ALA A 152 2.45 23.42 10.56
CA ALA A 152 3.73 23.32 9.88
C ALA A 152 3.58 22.95 8.39
N PHE A 153 2.66 22.03 8.05
CA PHE A 153 2.36 21.70 6.66
C PHE A 153 1.72 22.87 5.88
N SER A 154 0.88 23.69 6.53
CA SER A 154 0.39 24.95 5.95
C SER A 154 1.54 25.93 5.69
N SER A 155 2.52 26.02 6.61
CA SER A 155 3.73 26.83 6.43
C SER A 155 4.60 26.32 5.26
N PHE A 156 4.73 25.01 5.08
CA PHE A 156 5.38 24.40 3.91
C PHE A 156 4.70 24.82 2.59
N ILE A 157 3.37 24.73 2.49
CA ILE A 157 2.64 25.19 1.28
C ILE A 157 2.89 26.68 1.01
N ARG A 158 2.87 27.52 2.06
CA ARG A 158 3.17 28.96 1.93
C ARG A 158 4.62 29.21 1.50
N ALA A 159 5.57 28.42 1.99
CA ALA A 159 6.98 28.52 1.60
C ALA A 159 7.18 28.13 0.13
N CYS A 160 6.53 27.06 -0.36
CA CYS A 160 6.52 26.71 -1.79
C CYS A 160 6.04 27.88 -2.66
N ILE A 161 4.91 28.50 -2.31
CA ILE A 161 4.38 29.68 -3.03
C ILE A 161 5.35 30.85 -2.98
N LYS A 162 5.93 31.14 -1.81
CA LYS A 162 6.88 32.26 -1.61
C LYS A 162 8.15 32.09 -2.44
N GLU A 163 8.70 30.88 -2.53
CA GLU A 163 9.94 30.59 -3.25
C GLU A 163 9.73 30.24 -4.74
N ASN A 164 8.47 30.16 -5.19
CA ASN A 164 8.00 29.79 -6.54
C ASN A 164 8.22 28.31 -6.91
N PHE A 165 8.15 27.40 -5.93
CA PHE A 165 8.05 25.96 -6.18
C PHE A 165 6.59 25.52 -6.38
N ILE A 166 6.39 24.67 -7.38
CA ILE A 166 5.21 23.83 -7.53
C ILE A 166 5.53 22.49 -6.85
N ALA A 167 4.72 22.10 -5.87
CA ALA A 167 4.86 20.83 -5.15
C ALA A 167 3.78 19.86 -5.59
N ASP A 168 4.17 18.76 -6.25
CA ASP A 168 3.28 17.64 -6.56
C ASP A 168 3.60 16.48 -5.61
N LEU A 169 2.57 15.89 -4.97
CA LEU A 169 2.73 14.70 -4.13
C LEU A 169 2.08 13.50 -4.81
N PHE A 170 2.89 12.48 -5.08
CA PHE A 170 2.48 11.19 -5.62
C PHE A 170 2.43 10.13 -4.52
N VAL A 171 1.60 9.13 -4.75
CA VAL A 171 1.40 7.99 -3.84
C VAL A 171 1.55 6.72 -4.66
N GLU A 172 2.53 5.90 -4.32
CA GLU A 172 2.84 4.65 -4.99
C GLU A 172 2.78 3.49 -4.00
N GLN A 173 2.38 2.32 -4.47
CA GLN A 173 2.42 1.08 -3.71
C GLN A 173 3.60 0.26 -4.20
N ILE A 174 4.58 0.07 -3.33
CA ILE A 174 5.84 -0.64 -3.62
C ILE A 174 5.89 -1.88 -2.73
N PRO A 175 6.40 -3.04 -3.20
CA PRO A 175 6.68 -4.20 -2.36
C PRO A 175 7.38 -3.84 -1.04
N ASP A 176 6.89 -4.37 0.08
CA ASP A 176 7.40 -4.02 1.41
C ASP A 176 8.66 -4.81 1.79
N PHE A 177 9.76 -4.53 1.07
CA PHE A 177 11.07 -5.01 1.43
C PHE A 177 11.62 -4.21 2.62
N GLN A 178 11.77 -4.89 3.76
CA GLN A 178 12.28 -4.32 5.02
C GLN A 178 13.69 -4.89 5.33
N HIS A 179 14.61 -4.78 4.38
CA HIS A 179 15.95 -5.37 4.47
C HIS A 179 16.65 -5.07 5.81
N ASP A 180 16.76 -3.80 6.22
CA ASP A 180 17.42 -3.40 7.46
C ASP A 180 16.86 -4.11 8.71
N ILE A 181 15.53 -4.28 8.77
CA ILE A 181 14.84 -4.95 9.90
C ILE A 181 15.06 -6.47 9.83
N TRP A 182 15.05 -7.05 8.63
CA TRP A 182 15.28 -8.48 8.45
C TRP A 182 16.74 -8.84 8.73
N ASP A 183 17.69 -8.04 8.28
CA ASP A 183 19.12 -8.25 8.50
C ASP A 183 19.50 -7.99 9.96
N SER A 184 18.93 -6.97 10.62
CA SER A 184 19.02 -6.79 12.07
C SER A 184 18.50 -8.02 12.84
N LYS A 185 17.37 -8.61 12.40
CA LYS A 185 16.84 -9.85 13.00
C LYS A 185 17.73 -11.06 12.73
N ARG A 186 18.32 -11.21 11.54
CA ARG A 186 19.27 -12.30 11.21
C ARG A 186 20.50 -12.25 12.13
N LEU A 187 21.04 -11.05 12.36
CA LEU A 187 22.20 -10.81 13.22
C LEU A 187 21.91 -10.97 14.72
N THR A 188 20.63 -11.05 15.12
CA THR A 188 20.26 -11.30 16.51
C THR A 188 20.39 -12.79 16.81
N VAL A 189 21.22 -13.14 17.80
CA VAL A 189 21.40 -14.51 18.28
C VAL A 189 20.08 -15.02 18.87
N SER A 190 19.73 -16.27 18.55
CA SER A 190 18.53 -16.95 19.06
C SER A 190 18.86 -17.77 20.32
N ASP A 191 17.90 -17.87 21.24
CA ASP A 191 18.05 -18.65 22.49
C ASP A 191 18.00 -20.18 22.29
N SER A 192 17.41 -20.66 21.17
CA SER A 192 17.38 -22.08 20.79
C SER A 192 17.44 -22.27 19.27
N GLU A 193 17.71 -23.51 18.83
CA GLU A 193 17.74 -23.89 17.41
C GLU A 193 16.33 -23.80 16.79
N GLY A 194 15.28 -24.31 17.45
CA GLY A 194 13.90 -24.15 16.96
C GLY A 194 13.46 -22.68 16.83
N ILE A 195 13.91 -21.79 17.75
CA ILE A 195 13.69 -20.34 17.65
C ILE A 195 14.43 -19.75 16.44
N GLU A 196 15.65 -20.23 16.16
CA GLU A 196 16.42 -19.82 14.99
C GLU A 196 15.76 -20.26 13.67
N GLN A 197 15.29 -21.51 13.59
CA GLN A 197 14.55 -22.01 12.43
C GLN A 197 13.28 -21.18 12.19
N LEU A 198 12.49 -20.90 13.23
CA LEU A 198 11.29 -20.04 13.16
C LEU A 198 11.63 -18.61 12.71
N LYS A 199 12.72 -18.02 13.24
CA LYS A 199 13.23 -16.69 12.85
C LYS A 199 13.51 -16.63 11.36
N PHE A 200 14.21 -17.63 10.80
CA PHE A 200 14.52 -17.69 9.38
C PHE A 200 13.31 -17.99 8.49
N ALA A 201 12.45 -18.95 8.87
CA ALA A 201 11.21 -19.27 8.16
C ALA A 201 10.29 -18.04 8.05
N ARG A 202 10.13 -17.28 9.14
CA ARG A 202 9.34 -16.04 9.14
C ARG A 202 9.93 -15.00 8.19
N ILE A 203 11.26 -14.81 8.17
CA ILE A 203 11.91 -13.87 7.23
C ILE A 203 11.73 -14.33 5.78
N ALA A 204 11.79 -15.64 5.51
CA ALA A 204 11.52 -16.20 4.18
C ALA A 204 10.07 -15.92 3.74
N MET A 205 9.08 -16.17 4.61
CA MET A 205 7.66 -15.89 4.34
C MET A 205 7.41 -14.40 4.03
N TRP A 206 7.91 -13.46 4.85
CA TRP A 206 7.75 -12.02 4.58
C TRP A 206 8.44 -11.58 3.28
N SER A 207 9.64 -12.11 3.01
CA SER A 207 10.35 -11.89 1.74
C SER A 207 9.57 -12.42 0.53
N GLN A 208 8.91 -13.58 0.65
CA GLN A 208 8.06 -14.15 -0.40
C GLN A 208 6.77 -13.33 -0.59
N LEU A 209 6.14 -12.85 0.49
CA LEU A 209 4.98 -11.96 0.40
C LEU A 209 5.32 -10.61 -0.27
N ALA A 210 6.50 -10.05 -0.02
CA ALA A 210 6.99 -8.87 -0.73
C ALA A 210 7.28 -9.17 -2.21
N ARG A 211 8.03 -10.26 -2.51
CA ARG A 211 8.33 -10.70 -3.90
C ARG A 211 7.08 -10.97 -4.74
N THR A 212 6.05 -11.55 -4.14
CA THR A 212 4.76 -11.83 -4.80
C THR A 212 3.83 -10.61 -4.86
N GLY A 213 4.27 -9.44 -4.37
CA GLY A 213 3.47 -8.22 -4.37
C GLY A 213 2.25 -8.25 -3.44
N LYS A 214 2.12 -9.27 -2.56
CA LYS A 214 1.05 -9.38 -1.56
C LYS A 214 1.29 -8.47 -0.36
N ALA A 215 2.55 -8.28 0.05
CA ALA A 215 2.95 -7.29 1.02
C ALA A 215 3.43 -6.01 0.30
N GLN A 216 2.65 -4.94 0.41
CA GLN A 216 2.93 -3.65 -0.19
C GLN A 216 2.95 -2.55 0.88
N ARG A 217 3.85 -1.59 0.72
CA ARG A 217 3.90 -0.35 1.50
C ARG A 217 3.57 0.85 0.62
N THR A 218 2.89 1.82 1.21
CA THR A 218 2.66 3.12 0.57
C THR A 218 3.91 3.97 0.70
N VAL A 219 4.46 4.40 -0.44
CA VAL A 219 5.56 5.38 -0.53
C VAL A 219 5.01 6.67 -1.10
N TYR A 220 5.34 7.79 -0.47
CA TYR A 220 4.98 9.12 -0.95
C TYR A 220 6.18 9.72 -1.67
N VAL A 221 5.97 10.24 -2.88
CA VAL A 221 7.03 10.91 -3.66
C VAL A 221 6.64 12.37 -3.85
N LEU A 222 7.45 13.28 -3.31
CA LEU A 222 7.30 14.72 -3.47
C LEU A 222 8.19 15.20 -4.62
N ARG A 223 7.57 15.77 -5.65
CA ARG A 223 8.25 16.48 -6.74
C ARG A 223 8.15 17.98 -6.51
N LEU A 224 9.30 18.63 -6.33
CA LEU A 224 9.42 20.09 -6.33
C LEU A 224 9.86 20.56 -7.73
N THR A 225 9.04 21.36 -8.38
CA THR A 225 9.32 21.94 -9.70
C THR A 225 9.50 23.46 -9.57
N ILE A 226 10.57 24.01 -10.13
CA ILE A 226 10.81 25.45 -10.19
C ILE A 226 11.27 25.84 -11.60
N ASN A 227 10.92 27.05 -12.05
CA ASN A 227 11.46 27.59 -13.29
C ASN A 227 12.80 28.28 -13.00
N SER A 228 13.82 28.02 -13.83
CA SER A 228 15.17 28.55 -13.62
C SER A 228 15.22 30.08 -13.60
N PHE A 229 14.30 30.79 -14.29
CA PHE A 229 14.26 32.25 -14.23
C PHE A 229 13.88 32.82 -12.83
N HIS A 230 13.28 32.01 -11.95
CA HIS A 230 13.00 32.38 -10.56
C HIS A 230 14.18 32.15 -9.60
N VAL A 231 15.27 31.54 -10.08
CA VAL A 231 16.50 31.27 -9.30
C VAL A 231 17.57 32.26 -9.75
N THR A 232 17.59 33.44 -9.11
CA THR A 232 18.58 34.48 -9.39
C THR A 232 19.86 34.23 -8.60
N GLY A 233 20.85 33.60 -9.25
CA GLY A 233 22.18 33.41 -8.67
C GLY A 233 22.83 34.73 -8.27
N ARG A 234 23.15 34.86 -6.98
CA ARG A 234 23.85 36.02 -6.40
C ARG A 234 25.34 35.74 -6.27
N GLU A 235 26.13 36.79 -6.12
CA GLU A 235 27.55 36.66 -5.78
C GLU A 235 27.67 36.26 -4.31
N ARG A 236 28.64 35.40 -3.97
CA ARG A 236 28.81 34.82 -2.63
C ARG A 236 30.29 34.77 -2.24
N ASP A 237 30.55 34.82 -0.93
CA ASP A 237 31.89 34.75 -0.36
C ASP A 237 32.52 33.34 -0.44
N ASP A 238 31.72 32.31 -0.71
CA ASP A 238 32.13 30.89 -0.86
C ASP A 238 32.47 30.49 -2.31
N GLU A 239 32.57 31.46 -3.24
CA GLU A 239 32.88 31.21 -4.65
C GLU A 239 34.34 30.78 -4.89
N PRO A 240 34.58 29.63 -5.56
CA PRO A 240 35.93 29.24 -5.94
C PRO A 240 36.53 30.18 -6.98
N GLN A 241 37.76 30.65 -6.73
CA GLN A 241 38.40 31.70 -7.53
C GLN A 241 38.86 31.22 -8.93
N ASP A 242 39.04 29.92 -9.11
CA ASP A 242 39.61 29.31 -10.33
C ASP A 242 38.56 28.84 -11.36
N LEU A 243 37.26 29.08 -11.14
CA LEU A 243 36.19 28.57 -12.01
C LEU A 243 35.93 29.43 -13.26
N ASN A 244 35.60 28.76 -14.37
CA ASN A 244 35.17 29.44 -15.59
C ASN A 244 33.82 30.14 -15.37
N LYS A 245 33.59 31.26 -16.07
CA LYS A 245 32.38 32.12 -15.97
C LYS A 245 31.06 31.36 -16.10
N ASN A 246 31.03 30.25 -16.84
CA ASN A 246 29.84 29.40 -16.97
C ASN A 246 29.66 28.45 -15.78
N GLU A 247 30.75 27.91 -15.23
CA GLU A 247 30.76 27.05 -14.04
C GLU A 247 30.41 27.86 -12.79
N LEU A 248 30.93 29.07 -12.69
CA LEU A 248 30.63 30.03 -11.63
C LEU A 248 29.14 30.43 -11.65
N LYS A 249 28.54 30.66 -12.84
CA LYS A 249 27.08 30.81 -12.97
C LYS A 249 26.30 29.57 -12.51
N ARG A 250 26.77 28.36 -12.86
CA ARG A 250 26.14 27.09 -12.44
C ARG A 250 26.24 26.92 -10.92
N TYR A 251 27.39 27.23 -10.32
CA TYR A 251 27.61 27.23 -8.88
C TYR A 251 26.62 28.17 -8.16
N ARG A 252 26.54 29.44 -8.58
CA ARG A 252 25.58 30.42 -8.04
C ARG A 252 24.12 29.95 -8.15
N PHE A 253 23.75 29.34 -9.28
CA PHE A 253 22.42 28.77 -9.49
C PHE A 253 22.13 27.59 -8.55
N VAL A 254 23.04 26.62 -8.47
CA VAL A 254 22.87 25.42 -7.65
C VAL A 254 22.85 25.75 -6.16
N SER A 255 23.67 26.70 -5.71
CA SER A 255 23.70 27.15 -4.32
C SER A 255 22.41 27.89 -3.92
N GLU A 256 21.90 28.82 -4.74
CA GLU A 256 20.60 29.46 -4.48
C GLU A 256 19.44 28.45 -4.56
N LEU A 257 19.48 27.49 -5.49
CA LEU A 257 18.49 26.41 -5.57
C LEU A 257 18.47 25.57 -4.30
N ARG A 258 19.65 25.21 -3.76
CA ARG A 258 19.81 24.45 -2.50
C ARG A 258 19.32 25.23 -1.29
N GLU A 259 19.59 26.54 -1.21
CA GLU A 259 19.02 27.36 -0.14
C GLU A 259 17.49 27.44 -0.21
N LYS A 260 16.94 27.73 -1.38
CA LYS A 260 15.47 27.78 -1.60
C LYS A 260 14.82 26.44 -1.24
N GLN A 261 15.45 25.32 -1.64
CA GLN A 261 15.04 23.97 -1.29
C GLN A 261 15.07 23.72 0.23
N SER A 262 16.14 24.11 0.92
CA SER A 262 16.26 24.01 2.38
C SER A 262 15.20 24.85 3.13
N ARG A 263 14.97 26.11 2.70
CA ARG A 263 13.93 27.00 3.26
C ARG A 263 12.51 26.41 3.12
N VAL A 264 12.25 25.65 2.06
CA VAL A 264 10.97 24.95 1.87
C VAL A 264 10.89 23.68 2.71
N LEU A 265 11.88 22.80 2.62
CA LEU A 265 11.84 21.48 3.26
C LEU A 265 11.98 21.52 4.78
N SER A 266 12.63 22.53 5.36
CA SER A 266 12.67 22.72 6.81
C SER A 266 11.27 22.86 7.44
N HIS A 267 10.29 23.43 6.73
CA HIS A 267 8.89 23.45 7.18
C HIS A 267 8.20 22.09 7.05
N LEU A 268 8.60 21.26 6.08
CA LEU A 268 8.13 19.87 5.97
C LEU A 268 8.69 19.03 7.12
N GLU A 269 9.97 19.18 7.47
CA GLU A 269 10.61 18.54 8.62
C GLU A 269 9.98 18.97 9.95
N GLN A 270 9.69 20.27 10.13
CA GLN A 270 8.94 20.80 11.28
C GLN A 270 7.53 20.17 11.43
N SER A 271 6.94 19.65 10.35
CA SER A 271 5.68 18.89 10.39
C SER A 271 5.85 17.42 10.76
N GLY A 272 7.07 17.00 11.13
CA GLY A 272 7.42 15.63 11.53
C GLY A 272 7.56 14.64 10.37
N HIS A 273 7.57 15.12 9.12
CA HIS A 273 7.85 14.29 7.95
C HIS A 273 9.37 14.16 7.78
N SER A 274 9.84 12.94 7.56
CA SER A 274 11.22 12.70 7.13
C SER A 274 11.25 12.56 5.61
N TYR A 275 12.28 13.10 4.96
CA TYR A 275 12.45 13.01 3.52
C TYR A 275 13.86 12.53 3.16
N SER A 276 13.97 11.78 2.07
CA SER A 276 15.25 11.45 1.42
C SER A 276 15.21 11.89 -0.03
N LEU A 277 16.35 12.35 -0.54
CA LEU A 277 16.49 12.80 -1.92
C LEU A 277 16.51 11.58 -2.86
N LEU A 278 15.69 11.62 -3.91
CA LEU A 278 15.66 10.62 -4.99
C LEU A 278 16.31 11.12 -6.27
N SER A 279 16.31 12.43 -6.53
CA SER A 279 16.91 12.97 -7.75
C SER A 279 18.43 13.09 -7.59
N GLY A 280 19.18 12.47 -8.50
CA GLY A 280 20.60 12.74 -8.68
C GLY A 280 21.51 12.37 -7.51
N PHE A 281 21.09 11.40 -6.70
CA PHE A 281 22.03 10.34 -6.37
C PHE A 281 21.79 9.18 -7.34
N VAL A 282 22.90 8.58 -7.76
CA VAL A 282 22.98 7.60 -8.86
C VAL A 282 22.31 6.28 -8.44
N ILE A 283 22.44 5.27 -9.30
CA ILE A 283 21.91 3.92 -9.15
C ILE A 283 22.68 2.99 -8.13
N PRO A 284 23.65 3.38 -7.25
CA PRO A 284 24.33 2.43 -6.34
C PRO A 284 23.48 1.57 -5.39
N GLU A 285 22.20 1.84 -5.11
CA GLU A 285 21.40 0.82 -4.40
C GLU A 285 21.05 -0.40 -5.29
N LEU A 286 21.13 -0.25 -6.62
CA LEU A 286 20.97 -1.31 -7.61
C LEU A 286 22.30 -1.77 -8.23
N ILE A 287 23.26 -0.86 -8.45
CA ILE A 287 24.59 -1.19 -9.01
C ILE A 287 25.66 -1.44 -7.93
N GLY A 288 25.56 -0.84 -6.74
CA GLY A 288 26.47 -1.08 -5.62
C GLY A 288 26.28 -2.43 -4.92
N ARG A 289 25.40 -3.29 -5.44
CA ARG A 289 25.37 -4.73 -5.13
C ARG A 289 26.23 -5.57 -6.09
N TRP A 290 26.79 -4.96 -7.14
CA TRP A 290 27.81 -5.56 -8.00
C TRP A 290 29.14 -4.85 -7.73
N TRP A 291 30.21 -5.63 -7.57
CA TRP A 291 31.36 -5.21 -6.78
C TRP A 291 32.17 -4.11 -7.48
N ASP A 292 32.77 -3.21 -6.69
CA ASP A 292 33.84 -2.34 -7.19
C ASP A 292 34.95 -3.22 -7.76
N ARG A 293 35.26 -3.04 -9.05
CA ARG A 293 36.25 -3.84 -9.77
C ARG A 293 37.63 -3.80 -9.09
N LYS A 294 38.02 -2.68 -8.48
CA LYS A 294 39.28 -2.59 -7.72
C LYS A 294 39.22 -3.27 -6.37
N SER A 295 38.03 -3.45 -5.80
CA SER A 295 37.81 -4.22 -4.58
C SER A 295 37.70 -5.72 -4.88
N TRP A 296 37.20 -6.11 -6.06
CA TRP A 296 37.27 -7.48 -6.58
C TRP A 296 38.71 -7.88 -6.92
N GLU A 297 39.45 -7.04 -7.64
CA GLU A 297 40.87 -7.24 -7.96
C GLU A 297 41.69 -7.36 -6.64
N ARG A 298 41.53 -6.43 -5.69
CA ARG A 298 42.18 -6.55 -4.37
C ARG A 298 41.71 -7.78 -3.57
N TRP A 299 40.45 -8.18 -3.65
CA TRP A 299 39.97 -9.37 -2.93
C TRP A 299 40.55 -10.65 -3.55
N ALA A 300 40.69 -10.72 -4.87
CA ALA A 300 41.37 -11.80 -5.59
C ALA A 300 42.90 -11.81 -5.37
N ASP A 301 43.51 -10.64 -5.15
CA ASP A 301 44.92 -10.52 -4.76
C ASP A 301 45.15 -10.91 -3.28
N ILE A 302 44.14 -10.76 -2.41
CA ILE A 302 44.21 -11.04 -0.96
C ILE A 302 43.80 -12.49 -0.64
N GLN A 303 42.79 -13.03 -1.32
CA GLN A 303 42.40 -14.44 -1.29
C GLN A 303 43.06 -15.10 -2.49
N GLY A 304 44.30 -15.56 -2.29
CA GLY A 304 45.14 -16.19 -3.32
C GLY A 304 44.32 -17.10 -4.22
N GLY A 305 44.42 -16.86 -5.53
CA GLY A 305 43.46 -17.36 -6.51
C GLY A 305 43.24 -18.87 -6.46
N TRP A 306 42.06 -19.29 -6.93
CA TRP A 306 41.85 -20.70 -7.26
C TRP A 306 42.90 -21.11 -8.30
N GLU A 307 43.82 -21.98 -7.89
CA GLU A 307 44.78 -22.61 -8.78
C GLU A 307 44.01 -23.46 -9.81
N LEU A 308 43.79 -22.87 -10.99
CA LEU A 308 43.88 -23.64 -12.21
C LEU A 308 45.36 -23.87 -12.48
N GLU A 309 45.88 -24.96 -11.91
CA GLU A 309 47.14 -25.55 -12.34
C GLU A 309 47.11 -25.81 -13.86
N GLY A 310 48.20 -25.48 -14.56
CA GLY A 310 48.39 -25.78 -15.99
C GLY A 310 47.79 -24.71 -16.92
N HIS A 311 48.55 -23.75 -17.45
CA HIS A 311 49.87 -23.92 -18.04
C HIS A 311 50.66 -22.60 -18.08
N ALA A 312 51.98 -22.72 -17.95
CA ALA A 312 52.93 -21.65 -18.26
C ALA A 312 53.14 -21.53 -19.77
N GLU A 313 53.34 -20.28 -20.24
CA GLU A 313 54.41 -19.82 -21.15
C GLU A 313 54.00 -18.44 -21.73
N THR A 314 54.67 -17.34 -21.32
CA THR A 314 55.64 -16.53 -22.13
C THR A 314 55.01 -15.84 -23.36
N VAL A 315 55.31 -14.59 -23.75
CA VAL A 315 56.48 -13.73 -23.48
C VAL A 315 56.20 -12.28 -23.96
N GLU A 316 56.97 -11.29 -23.48
CA GLU A 316 57.24 -9.94 -24.09
C GLU A 316 56.07 -9.00 -24.49
N SER A 317 56.23 -7.68 -24.69
CA SER A 317 57.04 -6.60 -24.12
C SER A 317 56.75 -5.31 -24.92
N ASP A 318 56.95 -4.15 -24.30
CA ASP A 318 57.36 -2.88 -24.95
C ASP A 318 56.46 -2.11 -25.94
N SER A 319 56.01 -0.95 -25.43
CA SER A 319 56.48 0.39 -25.88
C SER A 319 55.66 1.28 -26.84
N HIS A 320 55.91 2.59 -26.64
CA HIS A 320 55.91 3.70 -27.60
C HIS A 320 54.61 4.44 -28.01
N ILE A 321 54.34 5.51 -27.25
CA ILE A 321 54.25 6.93 -27.68
C ILE A 321 54.00 7.19 -29.20
N THR A 322 52.89 7.86 -29.54
CA THR A 322 52.89 9.19 -30.21
C THR A 322 51.48 9.80 -30.36
N ASP A 323 51.31 11.06 -29.94
CA ASP A 323 50.35 11.98 -30.55
C ASP A 323 50.92 12.48 -31.90
N PRO A 324 50.07 12.98 -32.80
CA PRO A 324 50.32 14.35 -33.25
C PRO A 324 49.06 15.23 -33.34
N GLU A 325 49.20 16.47 -32.86
CA GLU A 325 48.38 17.59 -33.32
C GLU A 325 48.71 17.94 -34.78
N ALA A 326 47.71 18.34 -35.58
CA ALA A 326 47.84 19.42 -36.56
C ALA A 326 46.45 19.86 -37.10
N GLU A 327 46.13 21.12 -36.85
CA GLU A 327 45.64 22.11 -37.83
C GLU A 327 44.29 21.87 -38.55
N LEU A 328 43.25 22.65 -38.22
CA LEU A 328 42.94 23.98 -38.78
C LEU A 328 42.41 23.93 -40.23
N GLU A 329 41.08 24.13 -40.38
CA GLU A 329 40.61 25.01 -41.45
C GLU A 329 39.27 25.70 -41.08
N SER A 330 39.16 26.94 -41.53
CA SER A 330 38.12 27.91 -41.16
C SER A 330 36.95 27.96 -42.15
N SER A 331 35.78 28.39 -41.71
CA SER A 331 34.94 29.29 -42.52
C SER A 331 33.94 30.08 -41.68
N GLU A 332 33.97 31.40 -41.85
CA GLU A 332 33.02 32.35 -41.28
C GLU A 332 31.77 32.52 -42.18
N ASP A 333 30.78 33.24 -41.63
CA ASP A 333 29.74 34.00 -42.34
C ASP A 333 28.72 33.30 -43.26
N VAL A 334 27.43 33.47 -42.92
CA VAL A 334 26.57 34.46 -43.62
C VAL A 334 25.52 35.04 -42.65
N GLU A 335 25.63 36.32 -42.32
CA GLU A 335 24.54 37.12 -41.76
C GLU A 335 23.50 37.46 -42.85
N LYS A 336 22.18 37.40 -42.56
CA LYS A 336 21.18 38.19 -43.31
C LYS A 336 19.87 38.48 -42.56
N LYS A 337 19.73 39.73 -42.12
CA LYS A 337 18.48 40.34 -41.66
C LYS A 337 17.46 40.48 -42.80
N LYS A 338 16.15 40.36 -42.51
CA LYS A 338 15.11 41.15 -43.21
C LYS A 338 13.89 41.42 -42.32
N LYS A 339 13.29 42.61 -42.50
CA LYS A 339 12.26 43.22 -41.65
C LYS A 339 10.87 43.19 -42.32
N VAL A 340 9.83 43.09 -41.49
CA VAL A 340 8.47 43.65 -41.67
C VAL A 340 7.60 43.15 -42.85
N ARG A 341 6.46 42.52 -42.51
CA ARG A 341 5.12 43.05 -42.87
C ARG A 341 4.01 42.43 -42.03
N ALA A 342 3.06 43.26 -41.59
CA ALA A 342 1.89 42.87 -40.81
C ALA A 342 0.60 42.90 -41.66
N SER A 343 -0.52 42.46 -41.05
CA SER A 343 -1.91 42.42 -41.55
C SER A 343 -2.27 41.28 -42.52
N GLY A 344 -3.46 40.68 -42.35
CA GLY A 344 -4.10 39.84 -43.39
C GLY A 344 -4.25 38.32 -43.19
N ARG A 345 -4.23 37.74 -41.97
CA ARG A 345 -4.34 36.26 -41.80
C ARG A 345 -5.39 35.72 -40.80
N ILE A 346 -6.30 36.53 -40.26
CA ILE A 346 -7.30 36.06 -39.27
C ILE A 346 -8.59 35.49 -39.91
N LEU A 347 -8.98 35.95 -41.11
CA LEU A 347 -10.22 35.51 -41.77
C LEU A 347 -10.11 34.12 -42.46
N ALA A 348 -8.92 33.70 -42.89
CA ALA A 348 -8.74 32.42 -43.59
C ALA A 348 -8.86 31.19 -42.68
N VAL A 349 -8.51 31.32 -41.39
CA VAL A 349 -8.48 30.20 -40.42
C VAL A 349 -9.90 29.84 -39.93
N ILE A 350 -10.79 30.82 -39.82
CA ILE A 350 -12.18 30.60 -39.38
C ILE A 350 -12.98 29.83 -40.46
N GLY A 351 -12.71 30.11 -41.75
CA GLY A 351 -13.37 29.46 -42.88
C GLY A 351 -12.96 28.00 -43.14
N SER A 352 -11.80 27.55 -42.65
CA SER A 352 -11.36 26.15 -42.78
C SER A 352 -11.88 25.26 -41.65
N LEU A 353 -11.96 25.79 -40.43
CA LEU A 353 -12.51 25.08 -39.27
C LEU A 353 -14.00 24.73 -39.44
N LEU A 354 -14.80 25.66 -39.97
CA LEU A 354 -16.23 25.43 -40.25
C LEU A 354 -16.47 24.32 -41.29
N ARG A 355 -15.63 24.21 -42.33
CA ARG A 355 -15.74 23.12 -43.32
C ARG A 355 -15.32 21.76 -42.75
N SER A 356 -14.33 21.72 -41.85
CA SER A 356 -13.88 20.48 -41.20
C SER A 356 -14.90 19.93 -40.19
N ALA A 357 -15.67 20.81 -39.52
CA ALA A 357 -16.75 20.40 -38.63
C ALA A 357 -17.91 19.72 -39.40
N ILE A 358 -18.30 20.30 -40.55
CA ILE A 358 -19.42 19.81 -41.37
C ILE A 358 -19.12 18.45 -42.02
N SER A 359 -17.86 18.17 -42.41
CA SER A 359 -17.49 16.87 -42.99
C SER A 359 -17.51 15.73 -41.96
N LYS A 360 -17.00 15.97 -40.74
CA LYS A 360 -17.03 14.96 -39.66
C LYS A 360 -18.44 14.61 -39.18
N PHE A 361 -19.38 15.56 -39.21
CA PHE A 361 -20.78 15.29 -38.83
C PHE A 361 -21.52 14.37 -39.82
N LYS A 362 -21.07 14.26 -41.07
CA LYS A 362 -21.62 13.30 -42.04
C LYS A 362 -21.10 11.86 -41.82
N GLN A 363 -19.85 11.68 -41.36
CA GLN A 363 -19.30 10.34 -41.09
C GLN A 363 -19.95 9.67 -39.87
N LEU A 364 -20.28 10.43 -38.82
CA LEU A 364 -20.93 9.92 -37.61
C LEU A 364 -22.34 9.34 -37.85
N ARG A 365 -23.00 9.68 -38.96
CA ARG A 365 -24.35 9.16 -39.30
C ARG A 365 -24.34 7.79 -40.01
N LEU A 366 -23.16 7.24 -40.32
CA LEU A 366 -22.97 5.95 -41.00
C LEU A 366 -22.55 4.80 -40.06
N VAL A 367 -22.26 5.07 -38.79
CA VAL A 367 -21.73 4.08 -37.84
C VAL A 367 -22.81 3.44 -36.95
N THR A 368 -23.98 4.06 -36.80
CA THR A 368 -25.10 3.53 -35.99
C THR A 368 -25.97 2.53 -36.76
N GLY A 369 -25.36 1.51 -37.36
CA GLY A 369 -26.08 0.62 -38.29
C GLY A 369 -25.39 -0.67 -38.73
N ARG A 370 -24.97 -1.55 -37.80
CA ARG A 370 -24.94 -3.01 -38.04
C ARG A 370 -24.84 -3.81 -36.73
N LYS A 371 -25.59 -4.92 -36.69
CA LYS A 371 -25.68 -5.88 -35.58
C LYS A 371 -24.55 -6.93 -35.65
N SER A 372 -24.29 -7.56 -34.50
CA SER A 372 -24.04 -8.99 -34.30
C SER A 372 -23.06 -9.73 -35.24
N ASN A 373 -21.99 -10.31 -34.68
CA ASN A 373 -21.98 -11.76 -34.48
C ASN A 373 -20.88 -12.24 -33.50
N LYS A 374 -21.22 -13.34 -32.83
CA LYS A 374 -20.41 -14.16 -31.92
C LYS A 374 -19.61 -15.19 -32.74
N LYS A 375 -18.37 -15.49 -32.36
CA LYS A 375 -17.72 -16.78 -32.71
C LYS A 375 -16.61 -17.16 -31.73
N GLU A 376 -16.50 -18.45 -31.47
CA GLU A 376 -15.56 -19.11 -30.56
C GLU A 376 -14.22 -19.51 -31.23
N ASP A 377 -13.21 -19.70 -30.37
CA ASP A 377 -12.09 -20.67 -30.33
C ASP A 377 -11.33 -21.10 -31.61
N ALA A 378 -9.99 -21.07 -31.53
CA ALA A 378 -9.12 -22.28 -31.59
C ALA A 378 -7.61 -21.92 -31.47
N ASP A 379 -6.82 -22.91 -31.04
CA ASP A 379 -5.34 -23.04 -31.08
C ASP A 379 -4.49 -22.06 -30.22
N THR A 380 -3.40 -22.47 -29.55
CA THR A 380 -2.59 -23.69 -29.72
C THR A 380 -2.13 -24.25 -28.36
N ALA A 381 -1.99 -25.58 -28.27
CA ALA A 381 -1.35 -26.28 -27.14
C ALA A 381 -0.02 -26.93 -27.58
N ALA A 382 0.73 -27.40 -26.58
CA ALA A 382 1.96 -28.21 -26.67
C ALA A 382 3.26 -27.49 -27.10
N GLU A 383 4.17 -27.37 -26.13
CA GLU A 383 5.52 -27.93 -26.26
C GLU A 383 6.03 -28.31 -24.85
N ASP A 384 5.83 -29.58 -24.49
CA ASP A 384 6.57 -30.24 -23.40
C ASP A 384 7.85 -30.84 -23.99
N THR A 385 9.00 -30.63 -23.35
CA THR A 385 10.15 -31.53 -23.54
C THR A 385 11.01 -31.61 -22.28
N LEU A 386 10.68 -32.63 -21.48
CA LEU A 386 11.58 -33.54 -20.78
C LEU A 386 13.06 -33.13 -20.62
N LEU A 387 13.52 -33.10 -19.37
CA LEU A 387 14.83 -33.66 -19.02
C LEU A 387 14.68 -34.56 -17.79
N GLU A 388 15.04 -35.83 -17.97
CA GLU A 388 15.11 -36.83 -16.90
C GLU A 388 16.32 -36.56 -15.98
N GLY A 389 16.17 -36.87 -14.70
CA GLY A 389 17.24 -36.71 -13.72
C GLY A 389 17.00 -37.62 -12.51
N ASN A 390 17.43 -38.88 -12.61
CA ASN A 390 17.23 -39.88 -11.56
C ASN A 390 17.89 -39.46 -10.23
N GLY A 391 17.12 -39.55 -9.16
CA GLY A 391 17.57 -39.33 -7.78
C GLY A 391 16.56 -39.92 -6.81
N GLU A 392 16.60 -41.24 -6.62
CA GLU A 392 15.82 -41.92 -5.58
C GLU A 392 16.22 -41.39 -4.19
N ILE A 393 15.38 -40.55 -3.60
CA ILE A 393 15.34 -40.34 -2.16
C ILE A 393 14.02 -40.94 -1.68
N THR A 394 14.10 -42.13 -1.10
CA THR A 394 12.98 -42.81 -0.44
C THR A 394 12.59 -42.06 0.83
N ILE A 395 11.82 -40.99 0.69
CA ILE A 395 11.10 -40.38 1.81
C ILE A 395 9.93 -41.30 2.14
N ALA A 396 9.98 -41.92 3.31
CA ALA A 396 8.96 -42.84 3.77
C ALA A 396 7.60 -42.14 3.96
N ALA A 397 6.61 -42.63 3.21
CA ALA A 397 5.17 -42.65 3.46
C ALA A 397 4.55 -41.61 4.41
N ASP A 398 3.65 -40.80 3.84
CA ASP A 398 2.28 -40.62 4.31
C ASP A 398 2.05 -40.68 5.82
N THR A 399 2.21 -39.53 6.46
CA THR A 399 1.49 -39.28 7.73
C THR A 399 0.11 -38.73 7.36
N GLU A 400 -0.84 -39.62 7.07
CA GLU A 400 -2.26 -39.25 7.03
C GLU A 400 -2.60 -38.51 8.33
N GLN A 401 -3.01 -37.24 8.23
CA GLN A 401 -3.43 -36.52 9.42
C GLN A 401 -4.70 -37.18 9.97
N PRO A 402 -4.72 -37.67 11.23
CA PRO A 402 -5.91 -38.29 11.78
C PRO A 402 -7.04 -37.26 11.76
N ALA A 403 -8.21 -37.68 11.27
CA ALA A 403 -9.37 -36.83 11.12
C ALA A 403 -9.61 -36.03 12.41
N PHE A 404 -9.56 -34.69 12.31
CA PHE A 404 -9.70 -33.81 13.46
C PHE A 404 -11.03 -34.09 14.16
N ASP A 405 -11.00 -34.67 15.36
CA ASP A 405 -12.18 -35.01 16.14
C ASP A 405 -12.25 -34.18 17.43
N LEU A 406 -13.45 -33.71 17.75
CA LEU A 406 -13.69 -32.72 18.80
C LEU A 406 -14.14 -33.43 20.09
N GLY A 407 -13.36 -33.29 21.16
CA GLY A 407 -13.74 -33.83 22.47
C GLY A 407 -15.03 -33.20 23.01
N ARG A 408 -15.73 -33.94 23.88
CA ARG A 408 -17.00 -33.53 24.52
C ARG A 408 -16.97 -32.09 25.05
N ILE A 409 -15.88 -31.72 25.72
CA ILE A 409 -15.57 -30.34 26.11
C ILE A 409 -14.13 -30.07 25.66
N THR A 410 -13.92 -28.99 24.91
CA THR A 410 -12.62 -28.57 24.38
C THR A 410 -12.34 -27.13 24.85
N LEU A 411 -11.33 -26.93 25.70
CA LEU A 411 -11.04 -25.63 26.31
C LEU A 411 -9.82 -24.97 25.66
N LEU A 412 -10.05 -23.92 24.87
CA LEU A 412 -8.99 -23.19 24.18
C LEU A 412 -8.44 -22.08 25.07
N THR A 413 -7.13 -22.03 25.25
CA THR A 413 -6.48 -20.92 25.97
C THR A 413 -5.13 -20.54 25.37
N SER A 414 -4.67 -19.33 25.74
CA SER A 414 -3.36 -18.81 25.32
C SER A 414 -2.98 -17.56 26.14
N PRO A 415 -1.71 -17.42 26.59
CA PRO A 415 -1.23 -16.29 27.39
C PRO A 415 -1.19 -14.96 26.62
N MET A 416 -1.30 -14.98 25.29
CA MET A 416 -1.41 -13.79 24.44
C MET A 416 -2.48 -13.95 23.36
N PRO A 417 -2.88 -12.87 22.66
CA PRO A 417 -3.70 -12.99 21.45
C PRO A 417 -2.98 -13.83 20.38
N SER A 418 -3.58 -14.97 20.04
CA SER A 418 -3.01 -16.02 19.18
C SER A 418 -3.97 -16.53 18.11
N GLY A 419 -5.10 -15.85 17.94
CA GLY A 419 -6.23 -16.33 17.14
C GLY A 419 -7.04 -17.46 17.78
N LYS A 420 -6.84 -17.79 19.07
CA LYS A 420 -7.75 -18.58 19.95
C LYS A 420 -9.23 -18.50 19.55
N THR A 421 -9.77 -17.28 19.51
CA THR A 421 -11.17 -16.96 19.20
C THR A 421 -11.53 -17.24 17.74
N PHE A 422 -10.60 -16.98 16.83
CA PHE A 422 -10.75 -17.28 15.42
C PHE A 422 -10.80 -18.80 15.19
N LEU A 423 -9.96 -19.59 15.88
CA LEU A 423 -10.04 -21.05 15.85
C LEU A 423 -11.34 -21.55 16.48
N ALA A 424 -11.75 -21.05 17.65
CA ALA A 424 -13.00 -21.44 18.32
C ALA A 424 -14.21 -21.36 17.38
N VAL A 425 -14.34 -20.21 16.69
CA VAL A 425 -15.44 -19.96 15.75
C VAL A 425 -15.32 -20.81 14.49
N ASN A 426 -14.14 -20.86 13.84
CA ASN A 426 -14.00 -21.62 12.59
C ASN A 426 -14.12 -23.13 12.81
N VAL A 427 -13.54 -23.69 13.88
CA VAL A 427 -13.73 -25.10 14.25
C VAL A 427 -15.20 -25.39 14.56
N GLY A 428 -15.88 -24.49 15.29
CA GLY A 428 -17.32 -24.62 15.55
C GLY A 428 -18.15 -24.67 14.26
N VAL A 429 -17.91 -23.74 13.33
CA VAL A 429 -18.57 -23.69 12.00
C VAL A 429 -18.27 -24.96 11.19
N VAL A 430 -17.01 -25.39 11.15
CA VAL A 430 -16.53 -26.60 10.48
C VAL A 430 -17.24 -27.87 10.95
N LYS A 431 -17.49 -27.99 12.26
CA LYS A 431 -18.04 -29.21 12.85
C LYS A 431 -19.56 -29.18 13.04
N SER A 432 -20.17 -27.99 13.11
CA SER A 432 -21.62 -27.87 13.27
C SER A 432 -22.40 -28.33 12.02
N SER A 433 -23.51 -29.02 12.27
CA SER A 433 -24.53 -29.34 11.27
C SER A 433 -25.92 -29.42 11.94
N HIS A 434 -26.97 -29.68 11.17
CA HIS A 434 -28.29 -29.97 11.72
C HIS A 434 -28.34 -31.27 12.55
N GLU A 435 -27.43 -32.21 12.29
CA GLU A 435 -27.34 -33.50 12.96
C GLU A 435 -26.36 -33.47 14.15
N LEU A 436 -25.33 -32.63 14.06
CA LEU A 436 -24.33 -32.41 15.10
C LEU A 436 -24.35 -30.94 15.55
N PRO A 437 -25.24 -30.55 16.48
CA PRO A 437 -25.21 -29.23 17.08
C PRO A 437 -23.93 -29.03 17.89
N ILE A 438 -23.45 -27.79 18.00
CA ILE A 438 -22.24 -27.42 18.74
C ILE A 438 -22.48 -26.16 19.54
N HIS A 439 -21.92 -26.10 20.74
CA HIS A 439 -21.94 -24.93 21.59
C HIS A 439 -20.56 -24.29 21.68
N ILE A 440 -20.48 -22.97 21.43
CA ILE A 440 -19.32 -22.16 21.79
C ILE A 440 -19.68 -21.41 23.07
N VAL A 441 -18.84 -21.51 24.10
CA VAL A 441 -18.94 -20.72 25.33
C VAL A 441 -17.77 -19.75 25.34
N ASP A 442 -18.03 -18.46 25.11
CA ASP A 442 -16.99 -17.44 25.06
C ASP A 442 -16.90 -16.71 26.40
N LEU A 443 -15.85 -17.03 27.15
CA LEU A 443 -15.51 -16.46 28.45
C LEU A 443 -14.54 -15.27 28.31
N SER A 444 -14.25 -14.81 27.09
CA SER A 444 -13.39 -13.65 26.85
C SER A 444 -14.11 -12.33 27.18
N PRO A 445 -13.43 -11.36 27.81
CA PRO A 445 -14.04 -10.07 28.16
C PRO A 445 -14.35 -9.20 26.94
N ASP A 446 -13.70 -9.46 25.80
CA ASP A 446 -13.90 -8.79 24.53
C ASP A 446 -15.06 -9.37 23.69
N GLN A 447 -15.68 -10.48 24.12
CA GLN A 447 -16.76 -11.18 23.40
C GLN A 447 -16.39 -11.48 21.93
N GLY A 448 -15.12 -11.82 21.68
CA GLY A 448 -14.57 -11.88 20.33
C GLY A 448 -15.28 -12.88 19.42
N CYS A 449 -15.85 -13.97 19.97
CA CYS A 449 -16.62 -14.93 19.17
C CYS A 449 -17.90 -14.30 18.61
N LYS A 450 -18.52 -13.35 19.32
CA LYS A 450 -19.71 -12.61 18.87
C LYS A 450 -19.41 -11.78 17.63
N THR A 451 -18.27 -11.07 17.64
CA THR A 451 -17.82 -10.26 16.50
C THR A 451 -17.43 -11.13 15.31
N ALA A 452 -16.70 -12.22 15.54
CA ALA A 452 -16.24 -13.11 14.47
C ALA A 452 -17.38 -13.92 13.81
N LEU A 453 -18.43 -14.28 14.55
CA LEU A 453 -19.55 -15.10 14.07
C LEU A 453 -20.76 -14.29 13.57
N ASN A 454 -20.89 -13.01 13.99
CA ASN A 454 -22.03 -12.14 13.71
C ASN A 454 -23.42 -12.81 13.87
N PRO A 455 -23.70 -13.48 15.01
CA PRO A 455 -24.86 -14.35 15.14
C PRO A 455 -26.18 -13.57 15.31
N LEU A 456 -27.30 -14.29 15.42
CA LEU A 456 -28.62 -13.74 15.77
C LEU A 456 -28.94 -14.05 17.24
N PRO A 457 -29.46 -13.10 18.03
CA PRO A 457 -29.83 -13.36 19.42
C PRO A 457 -31.02 -14.32 19.50
N ILE A 458 -31.00 -15.21 20.49
CA ILE A 458 -32.11 -16.12 20.83
C ILE A 458 -32.42 -16.01 22.34
N SER A 459 -33.62 -16.38 22.75
CA SER A 459 -34.03 -16.33 24.16
C SER A 459 -33.31 -17.40 24.99
N SER A 460 -32.51 -16.95 25.96
CA SER A 460 -31.95 -17.81 27.01
C SER A 460 -32.94 -17.92 28.18
N ALA A 461 -33.09 -19.12 28.74
CA ALA A 461 -33.83 -19.32 29.99
C ALA A 461 -33.00 -18.97 31.24
N ASN A 462 -31.67 -18.87 31.11
CA ASN A 462 -30.75 -18.61 32.21
C ASN A 462 -30.32 -17.13 32.21
N ALA A 463 -30.65 -16.41 33.29
CA ALA A 463 -30.38 -14.97 33.42
C ALA A 463 -28.89 -14.59 33.43
N HIS A 464 -27.99 -15.53 33.70
CA HIS A 464 -26.54 -15.32 33.67
C HIS A 464 -25.95 -15.44 32.25
N TRP A 465 -26.73 -15.91 31.26
CA TRP A 465 -26.23 -16.26 29.94
C TRP A 465 -27.06 -15.66 28.81
N GLN A 466 -26.38 -15.03 27.86
CA GLN A 466 -26.96 -14.60 26.59
C GLN A 466 -26.67 -15.66 25.53
N ALA A 467 -27.69 -15.97 24.73
CA ALA A 467 -27.63 -17.02 23.72
C ALA A 467 -27.78 -16.43 22.31
N TYR A 468 -27.01 -16.96 21.36
CA TYR A 468 -27.04 -16.52 19.97
C TYR A 468 -26.87 -17.72 19.03
N VAL A 469 -27.59 -17.76 17.90
CA VAL A 469 -27.42 -18.80 16.87
C VAL A 469 -26.67 -18.25 15.66
N SER A 470 -25.79 -19.05 15.08
CA SER A 470 -25.03 -18.68 13.88
C SER A 470 -25.94 -18.41 12.69
N ARG A 471 -25.59 -17.40 11.88
CA ARG A 471 -26.21 -17.16 10.55
C ARG A 471 -25.61 -18.01 9.44
N HIS A 472 -24.42 -18.56 9.69
CA HIS A 472 -23.55 -19.10 8.65
C HIS A 472 -23.33 -20.62 8.78
N ALA A 473 -23.73 -21.20 9.91
CA ALA A 473 -23.52 -22.62 10.22
C ALA A 473 -24.70 -23.16 11.03
N PRO A 474 -25.53 -24.06 10.47
CA PRO A 474 -26.67 -24.62 11.20
C PRO A 474 -26.20 -25.49 12.37
N GLY A 475 -26.93 -25.43 13.48
CA GLY A 475 -26.59 -26.17 14.71
C GLY A 475 -25.53 -25.50 15.60
N LEU A 476 -24.92 -24.39 15.18
CA LEU A 476 -23.94 -23.66 16.00
C LEU A 476 -24.60 -22.58 16.87
N THR A 477 -24.46 -22.72 18.19
CA THR A 477 -24.95 -21.75 19.18
C THR A 477 -23.79 -21.18 20.00
N LEU A 478 -23.73 -19.85 20.11
CA LEU A 478 -22.80 -19.10 20.95
C LEU A 478 -23.48 -18.68 22.26
N TRP A 479 -22.78 -18.89 23.36
CA TRP A 479 -23.17 -18.51 24.71
C TRP A 479 -22.17 -17.50 25.29
N LEU A 480 -22.68 -16.40 25.84
CA LEU A 480 -21.89 -15.33 26.45
C LEU A 480 -22.37 -15.07 27.89
N PRO A 481 -21.46 -14.83 28.85
CA PRO A 481 -21.83 -14.27 30.15
C PRO A 481 -22.63 -12.97 30.02
N SER A 482 -23.71 -12.85 30.77
CA SER A 482 -24.50 -11.62 30.84
C SER A 482 -23.74 -10.54 31.61
N LEU A 483 -23.55 -9.37 31.00
CA LEU A 483 -22.82 -8.24 31.62
C LEU A 483 -23.48 -7.74 32.90
N ASP A 484 -24.82 -7.85 33.00
CA ASP A 484 -25.60 -7.40 34.15
C ASP A 484 -25.58 -8.39 35.32
N ASN A 485 -25.19 -9.66 35.07
CA ASN A 485 -25.25 -10.75 36.05
C ASN A 485 -24.20 -11.82 35.74
N LEU A 486 -22.92 -11.48 35.94
CA LEU A 486 -21.79 -12.35 35.63
C LEU A 486 -21.82 -13.65 36.47
N PRO A 487 -21.75 -14.84 35.84
CA PRO A 487 -21.74 -16.11 36.56
C PRO A 487 -20.42 -16.35 37.30
N GLY A 488 -20.50 -16.96 38.48
CA GLY A 488 -19.33 -17.45 39.22
C GLY A 488 -18.76 -18.73 38.60
N THR A 489 -17.49 -19.06 38.88
CA THR A 489 -16.81 -20.24 38.30
C THR A 489 -17.62 -21.53 38.43
N LYS A 490 -18.27 -21.77 39.58
CA LYS A 490 -19.10 -22.97 39.79
C LYS A 490 -20.32 -23.03 38.86
N GLU A 491 -20.94 -21.90 38.58
CA GLU A 491 -22.07 -21.78 37.66
C GLU A 491 -21.60 -21.98 36.22
N VAL A 492 -20.41 -21.47 35.87
CA VAL A 492 -19.76 -21.72 34.57
C VAL A 492 -19.43 -23.19 34.36
N VAL A 493 -18.87 -23.87 35.37
CA VAL A 493 -18.64 -25.32 35.35
C VAL A 493 -19.95 -26.07 35.10
N SER A 494 -20.96 -25.86 35.96
CA SER A 494 -22.25 -26.55 35.86
C SER A 494 -22.95 -26.32 34.51
N PHE A 495 -22.84 -25.11 33.95
CA PHE A 495 -23.43 -24.76 32.67
C PHE A 495 -22.70 -25.40 31.48
N ILE A 496 -21.37 -25.45 31.49
CA ILE A 496 -20.58 -26.16 30.48
C ILE A 496 -20.90 -27.66 30.51
N GLU A 497 -21.01 -28.25 31.71
CA GLU A 497 -21.37 -29.66 31.87
C GLU A 497 -22.78 -29.98 31.37
N GLU A 498 -23.77 -29.10 31.64
CA GLU A 498 -25.15 -29.20 31.15
C GLU A 498 -25.22 -29.16 29.62
N LEU A 499 -24.58 -28.17 28.99
CA LEU A 499 -24.48 -28.07 27.52
C LEU A 499 -23.81 -29.32 26.93
N ALA A 500 -22.74 -29.79 27.59
CA ALA A 500 -21.98 -30.97 27.19
C ALA A 500 -22.74 -32.30 27.32
N VAL A 501 -23.94 -32.35 27.89
CA VAL A 501 -24.81 -33.55 27.84
C VAL A 501 -25.36 -33.76 26.42
N ASN A 502 -25.67 -32.68 25.72
CA ASN A 502 -26.45 -32.73 24.47
C ASN A 502 -25.60 -32.53 23.20
N ALA A 503 -24.48 -31.81 23.31
CA ALA A 503 -23.66 -31.39 22.19
C ALA A 503 -22.20 -31.16 22.61
N PRO A 504 -21.21 -31.30 21.72
CA PRO A 504 -19.84 -30.89 22.01
C PRO A 504 -19.73 -29.39 22.31
N VAL A 505 -18.89 -29.03 23.29
CA VAL A 505 -18.70 -27.66 23.76
C VAL A 505 -17.26 -27.18 23.50
N ILE A 506 -17.12 -26.07 22.78
CA ILE A 506 -15.85 -25.34 22.62
C ILE A 506 -15.87 -24.15 23.57
N VAL A 507 -14.91 -24.07 24.49
CA VAL A 507 -14.79 -22.97 25.45
C VAL A 507 -13.65 -22.06 25.02
N ASP A 508 -13.96 -20.82 24.66
CA ASP A 508 -12.93 -19.77 24.51
C ASP A 508 -12.62 -19.19 25.90
N MET A 509 -11.46 -19.55 26.47
CA MET A 509 -11.06 -19.19 27.82
C MET A 509 -9.80 -18.32 27.85
N PRO A 510 -9.85 -17.07 28.34
CA PRO A 510 -8.66 -16.24 28.49
C PRO A 510 -7.69 -16.85 29.52
N TRP A 511 -6.37 -16.67 29.33
CA TRP A 511 -5.37 -17.25 30.24
C TRP A 511 -5.48 -16.77 31.68
N SER A 512 -5.99 -15.55 31.88
CA SER A 512 -6.24 -14.93 33.18
C SER A 512 -7.58 -15.31 33.82
N TYR A 513 -8.33 -16.27 33.26
CA TYR A 513 -9.64 -16.65 33.79
C TYR A 513 -9.55 -17.21 35.23
N PRO A 514 -10.43 -16.81 36.17
CA PRO A 514 -10.43 -17.31 37.54
C PRO A 514 -10.60 -18.83 37.61
N ASP A 515 -9.70 -19.50 38.34
CA ASP A 515 -9.71 -20.96 38.53
C ASP A 515 -9.63 -21.79 37.23
N ARG A 516 -8.93 -21.23 36.22
CA ARG A 516 -8.60 -21.87 34.93
C ARG A 516 -8.16 -23.33 35.05
N ILE A 517 -7.36 -23.65 36.08
CA ILE A 517 -6.80 -24.99 36.30
C ILE A 517 -7.89 -26.03 36.60
N ASN A 518 -8.97 -25.66 37.29
CA ASN A 518 -10.08 -26.58 37.53
C ASN A 518 -10.99 -26.68 36.30
N LEU A 519 -11.24 -25.58 35.56
CA LEU A 519 -11.97 -25.63 34.29
C LEU A 519 -11.27 -26.53 33.26
N MET A 520 -9.93 -26.49 33.19
CA MET A 520 -9.13 -27.37 32.32
C MET A 520 -9.33 -28.86 32.59
N LYS A 521 -9.80 -29.26 33.77
CA LYS A 521 -10.05 -30.68 34.12
C LYS A 521 -11.40 -31.20 33.60
N LEU A 522 -12.27 -30.33 33.08
CA LEU A 522 -13.58 -30.72 32.54
C LEU A 522 -13.49 -31.45 31.19
N GLY A 523 -12.37 -31.33 30.47
CA GLY A 523 -12.24 -31.87 29.12
C GLY A 523 -10.85 -31.71 28.53
N GLU A 524 -10.78 -31.63 27.19
CA GLU A 524 -9.53 -31.49 26.45
C GLU A 524 -9.02 -30.04 26.58
N ALA A 525 -8.00 -29.82 27.42
CA ALA A 525 -7.30 -28.55 27.51
C ALA A 525 -6.40 -28.34 26.28
N VAL A 526 -6.55 -27.21 25.59
CA VAL A 526 -5.84 -26.89 24.35
C VAL A 526 -5.01 -25.61 24.50
N ALA A 527 -3.71 -25.73 24.28
CA ALA A 527 -2.82 -24.60 24.08
C ALA A 527 -2.93 -24.12 22.63
N VAL A 528 -3.48 -22.93 22.42
CA VAL A 528 -3.42 -22.27 21.10
C VAL A 528 -2.10 -21.52 20.99
N VAL A 529 -1.28 -21.95 20.04
CA VAL A 529 0.06 -21.42 19.79
C VAL A 529 0.06 -20.80 18.39
N ASP A 530 0.63 -19.60 18.24
CA ASP A 530 0.74 -18.87 16.98
C ASP A 530 2.19 -18.93 16.50
N SER A 531 2.46 -18.73 15.21
CA SER A 531 3.82 -18.75 14.64
C SER A 531 4.68 -17.52 15.02
N ASP A 532 4.23 -16.69 15.95
CA ASP A 532 4.99 -15.55 16.47
C ASP A 532 5.95 -15.96 17.61
N TYR A 533 7.25 -15.79 17.38
CA TYR A 533 8.30 -15.88 18.39
C TYR A 533 7.94 -15.21 19.73
N HIS A 534 7.37 -14.00 19.72
CA HIS A 534 7.03 -13.30 20.96
C HIS A 534 5.91 -13.99 21.74
N HIS A 535 5.03 -14.72 21.05
CA HIS A 535 3.99 -15.51 21.68
C HIS A 535 4.58 -16.80 22.29
N TRP A 536 5.51 -17.47 21.60
CA TRP A 536 6.23 -18.61 22.16
C TRP A 536 6.98 -18.26 23.45
N LEU A 537 7.71 -17.14 23.48
CA LEU A 537 8.38 -16.64 24.69
C LEU A 537 7.44 -16.40 25.88
N GLN A 538 6.14 -16.12 25.64
CA GLN A 538 5.17 -16.02 26.74
C GLN A 538 4.64 -17.39 27.18
N TRP A 539 4.55 -18.37 26.27
CA TRP A 539 4.27 -19.75 26.65
C TRP A 539 5.36 -20.30 27.56
N GLU A 540 6.64 -20.14 27.22
CA GLU A 540 7.78 -20.57 28.07
C GLU A 540 7.76 -19.96 29.48
N LYS A 541 7.39 -18.68 29.58
CA LYS A 541 7.24 -17.97 30.86
C LYS A 541 6.00 -18.42 31.64
N SER A 542 4.93 -18.78 30.95
CA SER A 542 3.62 -19.06 31.57
C SER A 542 3.41 -20.54 31.89
N SER A 543 4.04 -21.45 31.14
CA SER A 543 3.88 -22.90 31.27
C SER A 543 5.09 -23.61 30.65
N ARG A 544 6.00 -24.11 31.50
CA ARG A 544 7.19 -24.86 31.05
C ARG A 544 6.87 -26.25 30.51
N VAL A 545 5.74 -26.83 30.91
CA VAL A 545 5.26 -28.15 30.47
C VAL A 545 3.79 -28.01 30.12
N TRP A 546 3.37 -28.67 29.05
CA TRP A 546 1.96 -28.81 28.67
C TRP A 546 1.63 -30.27 28.40
N GLU A 547 0.57 -30.76 29.04
CA GLU A 547 0.06 -32.15 28.94
C GLU A 547 -1.24 -32.24 28.13
N GLY A 548 -1.82 -31.09 27.77
CA GLY A 548 -3.01 -31.02 26.91
C GLY A 548 -2.69 -31.11 25.42
N SER A 549 -3.67 -30.90 24.56
CA SER A 549 -3.43 -30.80 23.12
C SER A 549 -2.86 -29.42 22.75
N VAL A 550 -2.21 -29.34 21.59
CA VAL A 550 -1.65 -28.10 21.04
C VAL A 550 -2.26 -27.83 19.65
N TRP A 551 -2.79 -26.63 19.47
CA TRP A 551 -3.30 -26.16 18.18
C TRP A 551 -2.40 -25.05 17.66
N LEU A 552 -1.66 -25.35 16.60
CA LEU A 552 -0.79 -24.42 15.89
C LEU A 552 -1.64 -23.60 14.92
N ASN A 553 -1.73 -22.29 15.16
CA ASN A 553 -2.43 -21.35 14.29
C ASN A 553 -1.45 -20.65 13.34
N GLN A 554 -1.94 -20.26 12.16
CA GLN A 554 -1.18 -19.47 11.18
C GLN A 554 0.18 -20.10 10.81
N VAL A 555 0.20 -21.42 10.57
CA VAL A 555 1.41 -22.15 10.13
C VAL A 555 1.32 -22.54 8.66
N ASP A 556 2.46 -22.57 7.98
CA ASP A 556 2.67 -23.27 6.72
C ASP A 556 3.38 -24.62 6.97
N LYS A 557 3.69 -25.39 5.92
CA LYS A 557 4.29 -26.74 6.07
C LYS A 557 5.68 -26.70 6.72
N ASP A 558 6.48 -25.67 6.46
CA ASP A 558 7.82 -25.54 7.04
C ASP A 558 7.75 -25.07 8.50
N MET A 559 6.83 -24.14 8.79
CA MET A 559 6.56 -23.64 10.14
C MET A 559 5.96 -24.73 11.04
N ASP A 560 5.07 -25.59 10.54
CA ASP A 560 4.54 -26.73 11.30
C ASP A 560 5.69 -27.67 11.75
N LYS A 561 6.63 -27.97 10.85
CA LYS A 561 7.83 -28.76 11.16
C LYS A 561 8.70 -28.08 12.23
N ALA A 562 8.98 -26.79 12.10
CA ALA A 562 9.77 -26.04 13.09
C ALA A 562 9.09 -25.99 14.48
N MET A 563 7.77 -25.72 14.50
CA MET A 563 6.99 -25.65 15.74
C MET A 563 6.88 -27.02 16.43
N ARG A 564 6.72 -28.13 15.68
CA ARG A 564 6.74 -29.48 16.25
C ARG A 564 8.09 -29.83 16.89
N SER A 565 9.21 -29.43 16.28
CA SER A 565 10.54 -29.57 16.87
C SER A 565 10.66 -28.78 18.16
N LEU A 566 10.25 -27.50 18.15
CA LEU A 566 10.34 -26.60 19.29
C LEU A 566 9.45 -27.04 20.49
N ILE A 567 8.26 -27.59 20.23
CA ILE A 567 7.40 -28.23 21.25
C ILE A 567 8.13 -29.41 21.91
N LYS A 568 8.80 -30.25 21.11
CA LYS A 568 9.55 -31.41 21.59
C LYS A 568 10.80 -31.00 22.39
N GLU A 569 11.52 -29.97 21.95
CA GLU A 569 12.68 -29.39 22.64
C GLU A 569 12.31 -28.88 24.04
N ASN A 570 11.18 -28.18 24.18
CA ASN A 570 10.70 -27.68 25.47
C ASN A 570 10.07 -28.74 26.38
N GLY A 571 10.15 -30.02 26.02
CA GLY A 571 9.64 -31.12 26.85
C GLY A 571 8.12 -31.11 27.04
N TRP A 572 7.38 -30.45 26.16
CA TRP A 572 5.93 -30.59 26.10
C TRP A 572 5.60 -31.96 25.50
N ILE A 573 4.66 -32.67 26.12
CA ILE A 573 4.22 -34.00 25.68
C ILE A 573 2.71 -33.90 25.37
N PRO A 574 2.32 -33.20 24.30
CA PRO A 574 0.92 -32.96 24.02
C PRO A 574 0.22 -34.21 23.48
N ASN A 575 -1.02 -34.44 23.90
CA ASN A 575 -1.81 -35.58 23.45
C ASN A 575 -2.08 -35.59 21.94
N LYS A 576 -2.28 -34.40 21.35
CA LYS A 576 -2.47 -34.16 19.92
C LYS A 576 -1.82 -32.84 19.50
N ILE A 577 -1.29 -32.77 18.29
CA ILE A 577 -0.83 -31.52 17.66
C ILE A 577 -1.54 -31.32 16.33
N HIS A 578 -2.45 -30.35 16.28
CA HIS A 578 -3.18 -29.96 15.07
C HIS A 578 -2.64 -28.64 14.50
N ALA A 579 -2.55 -28.54 13.19
CA ALA A 579 -2.01 -27.39 12.48
C ALA A 579 -3.08 -26.75 11.59
N PHE A 580 -3.30 -25.45 11.77
CA PHE A 580 -4.25 -24.66 11.00
C PHE A 580 -3.50 -23.70 10.05
N PRO A 581 -3.86 -23.70 8.76
CA PRO A 581 -3.09 -22.98 7.74
C PRO A 581 -3.13 -21.47 7.93
N TYR A 582 -2.07 -20.77 7.48
CA TYR A 582 -2.09 -19.33 7.35
C TYR A 582 -3.10 -18.87 6.28
N LEU A 583 -4.10 -18.08 6.70
CA LEU A 583 -5.16 -17.55 5.83
C LEU A 583 -4.97 -16.04 5.63
N SER A 584 -4.35 -15.64 4.51
CA SER A 584 -4.02 -14.23 4.22
C SER A 584 -5.21 -13.27 4.28
N ASP A 585 -6.40 -13.74 3.88
CA ASP A 585 -7.62 -12.94 3.84
C ASP A 585 -8.42 -12.98 5.16
N ALA A 586 -7.99 -13.70 6.19
CA ALA A 586 -8.76 -13.88 7.44
C ALA A 586 -9.22 -12.55 8.07
N ARG A 587 -8.42 -11.48 7.94
CA ARG A 587 -8.79 -10.13 8.40
C ARG A 587 -9.99 -9.53 7.64
N ARG A 588 -10.13 -9.81 6.34
CA ARG A 588 -11.26 -9.36 5.51
C ARG A 588 -12.55 -10.08 5.92
N TRP A 589 -12.46 -11.40 6.10
CA TRP A 589 -13.55 -12.25 6.57
C TRP A 589 -14.04 -11.83 7.97
N LEU A 590 -13.12 -11.63 8.91
CA LEU A 590 -13.41 -11.10 10.25
C LEU A 590 -14.09 -9.71 10.22
N PHE A 591 -13.67 -8.81 9.33
CA PHE A 591 -14.29 -7.49 9.18
C PHE A 591 -15.74 -7.58 8.64
N GLN A 592 -16.04 -8.61 7.85
CA GLN A 592 -17.39 -8.89 7.36
C GLN A 592 -18.27 -9.61 8.40
N GLY A 593 -17.69 -10.05 9.53
CA GLY A 593 -18.37 -10.90 10.51
C GLY A 593 -18.72 -12.28 9.97
N LEU A 594 -17.96 -12.76 8.98
CA LEU A 594 -18.19 -14.02 8.27
C LEU A 594 -16.99 -14.95 8.52
N PRO A 595 -17.15 -16.07 9.25
CA PRO A 595 -16.07 -17.03 9.43
C PRO A 595 -15.60 -17.59 8.09
N PRO A 596 -14.29 -17.60 7.77
CA PRO A 596 -13.78 -18.14 6.51
C PRO A 596 -14.31 -19.54 6.18
N THR A 597 -14.40 -20.41 7.18
CA THR A 597 -14.87 -21.80 7.02
C THR A 597 -16.38 -21.97 6.78
N ALA A 598 -17.14 -20.87 6.68
CA ALA A 598 -18.48 -20.89 6.11
C ALA A 598 -18.44 -21.11 4.58
N ASP A 599 -17.32 -20.76 3.92
CA ASP A 599 -17.04 -21.15 2.54
C ASP A 599 -16.53 -22.60 2.51
N MET A 600 -17.13 -23.45 1.67
CA MET A 600 -16.75 -24.87 1.55
C MET A 600 -15.30 -25.07 1.14
N THR A 601 -14.75 -24.20 0.28
CA THR A 601 -13.36 -24.32 -0.18
C THR A 601 -12.37 -24.10 0.97
N MET A 602 -12.66 -23.11 1.82
CA MET A 602 -11.89 -22.82 3.02
C MET A 602 -12.14 -23.87 4.11
N ARG A 603 -13.36 -24.44 4.19
CA ARG A 603 -13.72 -25.51 5.13
C ARG A 603 -12.88 -26.76 4.91
N GLU A 604 -12.72 -27.21 3.65
CA GLU A 604 -11.87 -28.36 3.31
C GLU A 604 -10.41 -28.12 3.67
N MET A 605 -9.85 -26.96 3.27
CA MET A 605 -8.48 -26.55 3.60
C MET A 605 -8.23 -26.49 5.10
N PHE A 606 -9.20 -26.04 5.89
CA PHE A 606 -9.08 -25.87 7.34
C PHE A 606 -9.20 -27.19 8.14
N ILE A 607 -9.74 -28.25 7.54
CA ILE A 607 -9.80 -29.60 8.14
C ILE A 607 -8.54 -30.43 7.81
N GLY A 608 -7.70 -29.96 6.88
CA GLY A 608 -6.55 -30.70 6.36
C GLY A 608 -6.84 -31.48 5.07
N GLY A 609 -7.93 -31.19 4.38
CA GLY A 609 -8.18 -31.74 3.05
C GLY A 609 -7.22 -31.15 2.02
N GLU A 610 -6.47 -32.00 1.31
CA GLU A 610 -5.65 -31.57 0.18
C GLU A 610 -6.54 -31.17 -1.01
N MET A 611 -6.94 -29.89 -1.06
CA MET A 611 -7.49 -29.33 -2.30
C MET A 611 -6.39 -29.25 -3.37
N HIS A 612 -6.47 -30.11 -4.38
CA HIS A 612 -5.84 -29.85 -5.67
C HIS A 612 -6.23 -28.45 -6.16
N ALA A 613 -5.23 -27.59 -6.33
CA ALA A 613 -5.43 -26.19 -6.68
C ALA A 613 -6.03 -26.02 -8.08
N ARG A 614 -7.37 -26.04 -8.19
CA ARG A 614 -8.07 -25.44 -9.32
C ARG A 614 -8.01 -23.93 -9.18
N SER A 615 -7.34 -23.29 -10.14
CA SER A 615 -7.23 -21.84 -10.22
C SER A 615 -8.61 -21.19 -10.27
N VAL A 616 -8.99 -20.53 -9.18
CA VAL A 616 -10.19 -19.67 -9.17
C VAL A 616 -9.88 -18.44 -10.01
N SER A 617 -10.32 -18.47 -11.27
CA SER A 617 -10.35 -17.27 -12.10
C SER A 617 -11.31 -16.25 -11.47
N THR A 618 -10.79 -15.05 -11.22
CA THR A 618 -11.55 -13.93 -10.67
C THR A 618 -12.75 -13.60 -11.57
N ILE A 619 -13.96 -13.73 -11.02
CA ILE A 619 -15.16 -13.14 -11.62
C ILE A 619 -15.14 -11.64 -11.30
N ASN A 620 -15.24 -10.81 -12.35
CA ASN A 620 -15.41 -9.35 -12.28
C ASN A 620 -16.89 -8.97 -12.05
#